data_AF-A0A6L6CUE2-F1
#
_entry.id   AF-A0A6L6CUE2-F1
#
_cell.length_a   1.000
_cell.length_b   1.000
_cell.length_c   1.000
_cell.angle_alpha   90.00
_cell.angle_beta   90.00
_cell.angle_gamma   90.00
#
_symmetry.space_group_name_H-M   'P 1'
#
loop_
_entity.id
_entity.type
_entity.pdbx_description
1 polymer ?
#
loop_
_entity_poly.entity_id
_entity_poly.type
_entity_poly.pdbx_seq_one_letter_code
_entity_poly.pdbx_strand_id
1 'polypeptide(L)'
;MKRVLILVSAVLASTIVYGSSTPIASATDGTPPVGSWQWCNDTVKNGCIEAVTTISPEKVETTYRTAAELPSELKVSATCSSNSSVNTCDTNRYVTRDDGQCTETSTWGGRFTTPSIEIDAQWPGMVGWEVRIRFSTGNFRAAFSIGYGITATQTTRDEDGTYTFTLTTFIGKSYSAMMPQSIRSLMGTPQYFAAMSEWIKTAVATSEQDTAHVQVWPRDHLLRNFSPVPTFNNATSTLPLAPTASGCQYYPFDGAFAEANASSFSWSYSSGNLSPTVPNVLKFVAQAPHYLPRKGSEPLQVMPARVQVFLPTAYFSALGYASLSEFNASSYSVTTEDGQTTTPTVTARDNGILINLGLQHYSAPNPSVTFVPKGTAIGTTDTLASTSPLPAYVTTTTVAPKVFSALKKLGKKKSAPLSSFISYSSPGSKAWKVSGGCRIVKSKLQAPSRAATCKLTLTVRNAKKKVIATRSHTIRVR
;
A
#
# COMPACT_ATOMS: atom_id res chain seq x y z
N MET A 1 24.99 -58.01 -45.73
CA MET A 1 23.82 -57.11 -45.56
C MET A 1 23.75 -56.72 -44.09
N LYS A 2 24.17 -55.49 -43.73
CA LYS A 2 23.38 -54.43 -43.03
C LYS A 2 22.41 -55.01 -41.98
N ARG A 3 22.52 -54.71 -40.69
CA ARG A 3 22.49 -53.37 -40.10
C ARG A 3 23.26 -53.26 -38.78
N VAL A 4 23.98 -52.16 -38.70
CA VAL A 4 24.59 -51.51 -37.53
C VAL A 4 23.54 -50.53 -36.96
N LEU A 5 23.43 -50.42 -35.64
CA LEU A 5 23.02 -49.17 -35.00
C LEU A 5 23.86 -48.95 -33.75
N ILE A 6 24.68 -47.91 -33.82
CA ILE A 6 25.67 -47.47 -32.85
C ILE A 6 25.02 -46.43 -31.93
N LEU A 7 25.23 -46.58 -30.62
CA LEU A 7 25.07 -45.50 -29.64
C LEU A 7 26.08 -44.39 -29.95
N VAL A 8 25.60 -43.16 -30.19
CA VAL A 8 26.46 -41.97 -30.25
C VAL A 8 26.09 -41.05 -29.10
N SER A 9 27.01 -40.97 -28.13
CA SER A 9 27.07 -39.93 -27.11
C SER A 9 27.52 -38.62 -27.77
N ALA A 10 26.60 -37.67 -27.93
CA ALA A 10 26.94 -36.32 -28.37
C ALA A 10 27.14 -35.41 -27.15
N VAL A 11 28.42 -35.21 -26.80
CA VAL A 11 28.89 -34.10 -25.98
C VAL A 11 28.66 -32.82 -26.78
N LEU A 12 27.67 -32.01 -26.42
CA LEU A 12 27.59 -30.63 -26.90
C LEU A 12 28.31 -29.72 -25.90
N ALA A 13 29.43 -29.18 -26.36
CA ALA A 13 30.14 -28.09 -25.72
C ALA A 13 29.21 -26.88 -25.58
N SER A 14 28.94 -26.49 -24.34
CA SER A 14 28.35 -25.20 -24.00
C SER A 14 29.35 -24.11 -24.35
N THR A 15 29.19 -23.46 -25.50
CA THR A 15 29.82 -22.17 -25.76
C THR A 15 29.27 -21.16 -24.76
N ILE A 16 30.07 -20.85 -23.74
CA ILE A 16 29.89 -19.67 -22.91
C ILE A 16 30.10 -18.48 -23.84
N VAL A 17 29.00 -17.92 -24.34
CA VAL A 17 29.01 -16.56 -24.88
C VAL A 17 29.22 -15.67 -23.65
N TYR A 18 30.46 -15.24 -23.43
CA TYR A 18 30.75 -14.03 -22.68
C TYR A 18 30.10 -12.89 -23.45
N GLY A 19 28.80 -12.67 -23.20
CA GLY A 19 28.15 -11.42 -23.55
C GLY A 19 28.87 -10.34 -22.78
N SER A 20 29.64 -9.53 -23.48
CA SER A 20 30.16 -8.27 -22.96
C SER A 20 28.97 -7.51 -22.39
N SER A 21 28.83 -7.49 -21.06
CA SER A 21 27.95 -6.57 -20.37
C SER A 21 28.54 -5.19 -20.62
N THR A 22 28.11 -4.53 -21.70
CA THR A 22 28.25 -3.09 -21.80
C THR A 22 27.63 -2.53 -20.53
N PRO A 23 28.39 -1.85 -19.65
CA PRO A 23 27.80 -1.21 -18.50
C PRO A 23 26.74 -0.26 -19.04
N ILE A 24 25.47 -0.54 -18.74
CA ILE A 24 24.39 0.41 -18.96
C ILE A 24 24.81 1.64 -18.15
N ALA A 25 25.00 2.77 -18.82
CA ALA A 25 25.41 4.00 -18.17
C ALA A 25 24.40 4.29 -17.04
N SER A 26 24.90 4.39 -15.81
CA SER A 26 24.12 4.89 -14.68
C SER A 26 23.44 6.19 -15.09
N ALA A 27 22.15 6.36 -14.76
CA ALA A 27 21.45 7.61 -15.02
C ALA A 27 22.28 8.78 -14.46
N THR A 28 22.66 9.73 -15.33
CA THR A 28 23.59 10.82 -15.02
C THR A 28 23.01 11.85 -14.04
N ASP A 29 21.68 11.90 -13.91
CA ASP A 29 20.99 12.53 -12.78
C ASP A 29 19.67 11.79 -12.50
N GLY A 30 19.69 10.92 -11.49
CA GLY A 30 18.51 10.17 -11.04
C GLY A 30 17.59 10.96 -10.11
N THR A 31 17.89 12.21 -9.76
CA THR A 31 17.16 12.90 -8.69
C THR A 31 15.79 13.37 -9.16
N PRO A 32 14.68 12.96 -8.51
CA PRO A 32 13.36 13.45 -8.87
C PRO A 32 13.17 14.92 -8.45
N PRO A 33 12.39 15.71 -9.22
CA PRO A 33 12.09 17.09 -8.88
C PRO A 33 11.22 17.21 -7.62
N VAL A 34 11.39 18.32 -6.89
CA VAL A 34 10.49 18.73 -5.79
C VAL A 34 9.19 19.28 -6.37
N GLY A 35 8.10 19.15 -5.61
CA GLY A 35 6.80 19.67 -5.97
C GLY A 35 5.95 18.66 -6.72
N SER A 36 4.95 19.16 -7.45
CA SER A 36 3.96 18.30 -8.12
C SER A 36 4.57 17.56 -9.29
N TRP A 37 4.42 16.24 -9.28
CA TRP A 37 4.91 15.34 -10.31
C TRP A 37 3.92 15.27 -11.47
N GLN A 38 4.47 15.30 -12.68
CA GLN A 38 3.72 15.19 -13.91
C GLN A 38 3.71 13.74 -14.41
N TRP A 39 3.06 13.49 -15.54
CA TRP A 39 3.17 12.20 -16.23
C TRP A 39 4.52 12.09 -16.92
N CYS A 40 5.10 10.89 -16.91
CA CYS A 40 6.37 10.65 -17.57
C CYS A 40 6.24 10.88 -19.08
N ASN A 41 7.28 11.46 -19.68
CA ASN A 41 7.35 11.74 -21.11
C ASN A 41 8.81 11.71 -21.57
N ASP A 42 9.13 12.20 -22.76
CA ASP A 42 10.49 12.15 -23.29
C ASP A 42 11.50 13.03 -22.55
N THR A 43 11.04 14.09 -21.87
CA THR A 43 11.89 15.02 -21.11
C THR A 43 11.84 14.77 -19.60
N VAL A 44 10.72 14.25 -19.07
CA VAL A 44 10.53 13.95 -17.65
C VAL A 44 10.53 12.44 -17.46
N LYS A 45 11.67 11.90 -16.99
CA LYS A 45 11.87 10.46 -16.78
C LYS A 45 11.88 10.04 -15.30
N ASN A 46 12.15 10.97 -14.38
CA ASN A 46 12.22 10.73 -12.93
C ASN A 46 11.24 11.65 -12.19
N GLY A 47 10.66 11.16 -11.09
CA GLY A 47 9.65 11.88 -10.32
C GLY A 47 8.39 12.16 -11.13
N CYS A 48 7.83 11.09 -11.70
CA CYS A 48 6.67 11.19 -12.59
C CYS A 48 5.78 9.95 -12.52
N ILE A 49 4.51 10.12 -12.93
CA ILE A 49 3.51 9.05 -13.04
C ILE A 49 3.72 8.32 -14.37
N GLU A 50 4.04 7.03 -14.32
CA GLU A 50 4.22 6.21 -15.52
C GLU A 50 2.91 5.62 -16.02
N ALA A 51 2.08 5.16 -15.08
CA ALA A 51 0.80 4.54 -15.40
C ALA A 51 -0.16 4.59 -14.21
N VAL A 52 -1.44 4.67 -14.52
CA VAL A 52 -2.54 4.47 -13.57
C VAL A 52 -3.36 3.31 -14.08
N THR A 53 -3.64 2.33 -13.25
CA THR A 53 -4.53 1.21 -13.55
C THR A 53 -5.71 1.24 -12.61
N THR A 54 -6.93 1.37 -13.14
CA THR A 54 -8.15 1.24 -12.34
C THR A 54 -8.60 -0.21 -12.36
N ILE A 55 -9.10 -0.68 -11.22
CA ILE A 55 -9.58 -2.05 -11.05
C ILE A 55 -10.96 -1.96 -10.41
N SER A 56 -11.97 -2.36 -11.17
CA SER A 56 -13.35 -2.39 -10.67
C SER A 56 -13.54 -3.42 -9.56
N PRO A 57 -14.61 -3.32 -8.75
CA PRO A 57 -15.00 -4.38 -7.81
C PRO A 57 -15.16 -5.76 -8.47
N GLU A 58 -15.53 -5.79 -9.76
CA GLU A 58 -15.59 -7.02 -10.57
C GLU A 58 -14.22 -7.47 -11.13
N LYS A 59 -13.11 -6.84 -10.70
CA LYS A 59 -11.73 -7.12 -11.08
C LYS A 59 -11.42 -6.96 -12.57
N VAL A 60 -12.12 -6.06 -13.25
CA VAL A 60 -11.73 -5.56 -14.58
C VAL A 60 -10.68 -4.48 -14.40
N GLU A 61 -9.49 -4.70 -14.97
CA GLU A 61 -8.38 -3.74 -14.98
C GLU A 61 -8.41 -2.88 -16.25
N THR A 62 -8.09 -1.59 -16.13
CA THR A 62 -7.85 -0.69 -17.27
C THR A 62 -6.66 0.19 -16.96
N THR A 63 -5.63 0.13 -17.80
CA THR A 63 -4.38 0.90 -17.62
C THR A 63 -4.36 2.10 -18.56
N TYR A 64 -4.03 3.24 -17.98
CA TYR A 64 -3.86 4.54 -18.63
C TYR A 64 -2.38 4.94 -18.52
N ARG A 65 -1.80 5.40 -19.62
CA ARG A 65 -0.38 5.81 -19.70
C ARG A 65 -0.21 7.32 -19.85
N THR A 66 -1.31 8.05 -20.03
CA THR A 66 -1.30 9.51 -20.10
C THR A 66 -2.47 10.10 -19.33
N ALA A 67 -2.31 11.35 -18.88
CA ALA A 67 -3.39 12.12 -18.24
C ALA A 67 -4.66 12.20 -19.12
N ALA A 68 -4.50 12.29 -20.44
CA ALA A 68 -5.62 12.46 -21.37
C ALA A 68 -6.50 11.22 -21.52
N GLU A 69 -5.96 10.04 -21.17
CA GLU A 69 -6.69 8.78 -21.21
C GLU A 69 -7.50 8.53 -19.93
N LEU A 70 -7.16 9.21 -18.83
CA LEU A 70 -7.86 9.03 -17.56
C LEU A 70 -9.35 9.40 -17.67
N PRO A 71 -10.23 8.71 -16.93
CA PRO A 71 -11.59 9.19 -16.69
C PRO A 71 -11.55 10.62 -16.15
N SER A 72 -12.38 11.52 -16.68
CA SER A 72 -12.39 12.95 -16.33
C SER A 72 -12.61 13.23 -14.85
N GLU A 73 -13.24 12.31 -14.14
CA GLU A 73 -13.55 12.38 -12.71
C GLU A 73 -12.43 11.82 -11.82
N LEU A 74 -11.53 10.99 -12.38
CA LEU A 74 -10.41 10.42 -11.65
C LEU A 74 -9.25 11.41 -11.66
N LYS A 75 -8.93 11.94 -10.48
CA LYS A 75 -7.76 12.78 -10.27
C LYS A 75 -6.70 11.98 -9.54
N VAL A 76 -5.51 11.94 -10.10
CA VAL A 76 -4.33 11.36 -9.45
C VAL A 76 -3.25 12.43 -9.42
N SER A 77 -2.70 12.67 -8.24
CA SER A 77 -1.57 13.57 -8.05
C SER A 77 -0.52 12.91 -7.17
N ALA A 78 0.74 13.20 -7.46
CA ALA A 78 1.83 12.97 -6.54
C ALA A 78 2.58 14.29 -6.38
N THR A 79 2.96 14.60 -5.15
CA THR A 79 3.77 15.76 -4.82
C THR A 79 4.87 15.29 -3.91
N CYS A 80 6.11 15.59 -4.26
CA CYS A 80 7.18 15.41 -3.31
C CYS A 80 7.34 16.69 -2.48
N SER A 81 7.02 16.60 -1.19
CA SER A 81 7.14 17.67 -0.23
C SER A 81 8.49 17.55 0.50
N SER A 82 9.24 18.65 0.52
CA SER A 82 10.27 18.85 1.54
C SER A 82 9.60 19.48 2.75
N ASN A 83 9.68 18.84 3.92
CA ASN A 83 9.20 19.42 5.18
C ASN A 83 10.08 20.60 5.68
N SER A 84 10.82 21.27 4.79
CA SER A 84 11.77 22.37 5.07
C SER A 84 12.42 22.92 3.78
N SER A 85 13.49 23.71 3.90
CA SER A 85 14.34 24.29 2.84
C SER A 85 15.08 23.30 1.93
N VAL A 86 14.63 22.05 1.79
CA VAL A 86 15.27 21.04 0.94
C VAL A 86 14.76 21.18 -0.49
N ASN A 87 15.70 21.25 -1.45
CA ASN A 87 15.43 21.46 -2.88
C ASN A 87 15.48 20.16 -3.71
N THR A 88 15.58 19.00 -3.07
CA THR A 88 15.67 17.69 -3.74
C THR A 88 14.76 16.65 -3.09
N CYS A 89 14.32 15.70 -3.91
CA CYS A 89 13.59 14.51 -3.49
C CYS A 89 14.44 13.24 -3.63
N ASP A 90 15.76 13.36 -3.44
CA ASP A 90 16.66 12.22 -3.48
C ASP A 90 16.48 11.29 -2.27
N THR A 91 17.03 10.08 -2.35
CA THR A 91 17.20 9.17 -1.18
C THR A 91 18.64 8.90 -0.82
N ASN A 92 19.57 9.77 -1.22
CA ASN A 92 21.00 9.53 -1.04
C ASN A 92 21.54 10.30 0.17
N ARG A 93 20.76 10.35 1.26
CA ARG A 93 21.30 10.90 2.50
C ARG A 93 22.47 10.08 2.97
N TYR A 94 22.39 8.77 2.86
CA TYR A 94 23.46 7.89 3.27
C TYR A 94 23.90 6.98 2.12
N VAL A 95 25.21 6.85 1.93
CA VAL A 95 25.82 5.89 1.00
C VAL A 95 26.86 5.06 1.71
N THR A 96 27.01 3.82 1.25
CA THR A 96 28.14 2.98 1.65
C THR A 96 29.31 3.32 0.74
N ARG A 97 30.41 3.79 1.33
CA ARG A 97 31.66 4.06 0.60
C ARG A 97 32.41 2.77 0.30
N ASP A 98 33.44 2.87 -0.53
CA ASP A 98 34.30 1.74 -0.90
C ASP A 98 35.05 1.14 0.30
N ASP A 99 35.28 1.93 1.35
CA ASP A 99 35.82 1.48 2.64
C ASP A 99 34.77 0.76 3.53
N GLY A 100 33.56 0.60 3.01
CA GLY A 100 32.40 -0.01 3.65
C GLY A 100 31.83 0.79 4.83
N GLN A 101 32.24 2.06 5.00
CA GLN A 101 31.60 2.97 5.95
C GLN A 101 30.30 3.53 5.40
N CYS A 102 29.32 3.72 6.28
CA CYS A 102 28.11 4.46 5.97
C CYS A 102 28.38 5.95 6.19
N THR A 103 28.38 6.74 5.11
CA THR A 103 28.61 8.18 5.18
C THR A 103 27.40 8.95 4.73
N GLU A 104 27.15 10.06 5.41
CA GLU A 104 26.15 11.03 4.99
C GLU A 104 26.67 11.82 3.78
N THR A 105 25.92 11.83 2.68
CA THR A 105 26.28 12.49 1.42
C THR A 105 25.27 13.51 0.93
N SER A 106 24.04 13.51 1.44
CA SER A 106 23.01 14.47 1.02
C SER A 106 23.02 15.77 1.83
N THR A 107 22.41 16.77 1.21
CA THR A 107 22.19 18.14 1.67
C THR A 107 20.82 18.34 2.32
N TRP A 108 20.12 17.28 2.72
CA TRP A 108 18.84 17.37 3.46
C TRP A 108 19.05 18.16 4.76
N GLY A 109 18.81 19.48 4.73
CA GLY A 109 19.01 20.46 5.80
C GLY A 109 19.39 19.90 7.19
N GLY A 110 18.49 19.99 8.17
CA GLY A 110 18.72 19.45 9.51
C GLY A 110 18.50 17.93 9.57
N ARG A 111 18.95 17.28 10.66
CA ARG A 111 18.71 15.82 10.88
C ARG A 111 17.24 15.39 10.81
N PHE A 112 16.29 16.30 11.01
CA PHE A 112 14.86 16.03 11.04
C PHE A 112 14.12 16.31 9.72
N THR A 113 14.82 16.71 8.66
CA THR A 113 14.19 17.04 7.39
C THR A 113 14.32 15.87 6.43
N THR A 114 13.24 15.11 6.25
CA THR A 114 13.19 13.95 5.35
C THR A 114 12.18 14.25 4.24
N PRO A 115 12.54 14.13 2.95
CA PRO A 115 11.58 14.26 1.87
C PRO A 115 10.56 13.13 1.92
N SER A 116 9.32 13.43 1.58
CA SER A 116 8.25 12.42 1.45
C SER A 116 7.44 12.67 0.19
N ILE A 117 6.89 11.60 -0.38
CA ILE A 117 5.96 11.70 -1.51
C ILE A 117 4.54 11.59 -0.96
N GLU A 118 3.74 12.63 -1.18
CA GLU A 118 2.30 12.62 -0.95
C GLU A 118 1.59 12.23 -2.24
N ILE A 119 0.70 11.23 -2.17
CA ILE A 119 -0.04 10.69 -3.29
C ILE A 119 -1.53 10.76 -2.96
N ASP A 120 -2.29 11.38 -3.85
CA ASP A 120 -3.74 11.47 -3.76
C ASP A 120 -4.40 10.84 -4.98
N ALA A 121 -5.45 10.06 -4.74
CA ALA A 121 -6.34 9.57 -5.79
C ALA A 121 -7.78 9.89 -5.39
N GLN A 122 -8.42 10.81 -6.10
CA GLN A 122 -9.81 11.20 -5.86
C GLN A 122 -10.68 10.71 -7.01
N TRP A 123 -11.75 10.00 -6.68
CA TRP A 123 -12.69 9.52 -7.69
C TRP A 123 -14.13 9.51 -7.17
N PRO A 124 -14.84 10.63 -7.30
CA PRO A 124 -16.21 10.76 -6.78
C PRO A 124 -17.15 9.67 -7.30
N GLY A 125 -17.87 9.03 -6.38
CA GLY A 125 -18.85 7.98 -6.67
C GLY A 125 -18.25 6.59 -6.93
N MET A 126 -16.94 6.41 -6.79
CA MET A 126 -16.24 5.16 -7.11
C MET A 126 -15.66 4.45 -5.88
N VAL A 127 -16.31 4.61 -4.72
CA VAL A 127 -15.94 3.87 -3.50
C VAL A 127 -15.87 2.36 -3.78
N GLY A 128 -14.78 1.73 -3.34
CA GLY A 128 -14.50 0.30 -3.51
C GLY A 128 -13.76 -0.06 -4.79
N TRP A 129 -13.48 0.89 -5.68
CA TRP A 129 -12.55 0.70 -6.80
C TRP A 129 -11.11 0.71 -6.30
N GLU A 130 -10.26 -0.15 -6.85
CA GLU A 130 -8.82 -0.06 -6.63
C GLU A 130 -8.18 0.79 -7.74
N VAL A 131 -7.14 1.54 -7.37
CA VAL A 131 -6.30 2.32 -8.25
C VAL A 131 -4.86 1.90 -7.98
N ARG A 132 -4.20 1.34 -8.98
CA ARG A 132 -2.78 0.98 -8.95
C ARG A 132 -2.00 2.04 -9.72
N ILE A 133 -1.15 2.78 -9.04
CA ILE A 133 -0.37 3.87 -9.62
C ILE A 133 1.09 3.44 -9.63
N ARG A 134 1.73 3.54 -10.79
CA ARG A 134 3.14 3.26 -10.99
C ARG A 134 3.87 4.57 -11.25
N PHE A 135 4.96 4.79 -10.52
CA PHE A 135 5.79 5.98 -10.54
C PHE A 135 7.22 5.62 -10.89
N SER A 136 7.86 6.43 -11.72
CA SER A 136 9.32 6.48 -11.78
C SER A 136 9.79 7.44 -10.69
N THR A 137 10.53 6.93 -9.71
CA THR A 137 11.00 7.70 -8.56
C THR A 137 12.48 8.07 -8.68
N GLY A 138 13.13 7.71 -9.78
CA GLY A 138 14.55 8.01 -9.99
C GLY A 138 15.40 7.35 -8.91
N ASN A 139 16.27 8.11 -8.25
CA ASN A 139 17.06 7.58 -7.14
C ASN A 139 16.23 7.38 -5.87
N PHE A 140 14.99 7.89 -5.77
CA PHE A 140 14.19 7.77 -4.55
C PHE A 140 13.73 6.33 -4.31
N ARG A 141 14.31 5.69 -3.30
CA ARG A 141 13.89 4.36 -2.83
C ARG A 141 12.84 4.46 -1.71
N ALA A 142 11.59 4.25 -2.09
CA ALA A 142 10.48 4.12 -1.13
C ALA A 142 10.66 2.89 -0.23
N ALA A 143 10.45 3.05 1.08
CA ALA A 143 10.53 1.95 2.05
C ALA A 143 9.30 1.80 2.93
N PHE A 144 8.59 2.87 3.26
CA PHE A 144 7.37 2.73 4.06
C PHE A 144 6.30 3.68 3.56
N SER A 145 5.08 3.18 3.43
CA SER A 145 3.93 4.02 3.06
C SER A 145 2.89 4.02 4.16
N ILE A 146 2.27 5.16 4.40
CA ILE A 146 1.19 5.30 5.39
C ILE A 146 0.07 6.14 4.82
N GLY A 147 -1.16 5.77 5.13
CA GLY A 147 -2.31 6.63 4.86
C GLY A 147 -3.58 5.85 4.62
N TYR A 148 -4.51 6.48 3.92
CA TYR A 148 -5.82 5.93 3.65
C TYR A 148 -5.91 5.26 2.28
N GLY A 149 -6.48 4.05 2.27
CA GLY A 149 -6.77 3.31 1.04
C GLY A 149 -5.71 2.28 0.66
N ILE A 150 -4.54 2.25 1.31
CA ILE A 150 -3.43 1.39 0.89
C ILE A 150 -3.79 -0.09 0.99
N THR A 151 -3.53 -0.83 -0.08
CA THR A 151 -3.70 -2.29 -0.11
C THR A 151 -2.42 -3.04 -0.40
N ALA A 152 -1.47 -2.42 -1.11
CA ALA A 152 -0.15 -2.97 -1.37
C ALA A 152 0.81 -1.87 -1.84
N THR A 153 2.09 -2.06 -1.57
CA THR A 153 3.16 -1.22 -2.11
C THR A 153 4.30 -2.08 -2.62
N GLN A 154 5.02 -1.60 -3.62
CA GLN A 154 6.16 -2.31 -4.18
C GLN A 154 7.20 -1.29 -4.67
N THR A 155 8.46 -1.51 -4.28
CA THR A 155 9.61 -0.77 -4.82
C THR A 155 10.46 -1.74 -5.61
N THR A 156 10.75 -1.41 -6.87
CA THR A 156 11.60 -2.21 -7.76
C THR A 156 12.82 -1.38 -8.14
N ARG A 157 14.01 -2.00 -8.14
CA ARG A 157 15.21 -1.37 -8.66
C ARG A 157 15.31 -1.66 -10.15
N ASP A 158 15.48 -0.62 -10.94
CA ASP A 158 15.57 -0.68 -12.40
C ASP A 158 17.01 -0.97 -12.84
N GLU A 159 17.19 -1.38 -14.11
CA GLU A 159 18.49 -1.80 -14.65
C GLU A 159 19.52 -0.67 -14.68
N ASP A 160 19.05 0.58 -14.82
CA ASP A 160 19.86 1.80 -14.80
C ASP A 160 20.23 2.28 -13.39
N GLY A 161 19.82 1.54 -12.36
CA GLY A 161 20.06 1.84 -10.95
C GLY A 161 19.04 2.76 -10.29
N THR A 162 18.03 3.24 -11.04
CA THR A 162 16.88 3.99 -10.49
C THR A 162 15.84 3.05 -9.86
N TYR A 163 14.73 3.61 -9.42
CA TYR A 163 13.64 2.90 -8.78
C TYR A 163 12.28 3.24 -9.39
N THR A 164 11.46 2.21 -9.46
CA THR A 164 10.04 2.30 -9.72
C THR A 164 9.28 2.01 -8.43
N PHE A 165 8.33 2.87 -8.08
CA PHE A 165 7.39 2.64 -6.99
C PHE A 165 5.99 2.35 -7.53
N THR A 166 5.34 1.30 -7.02
CA THR A 166 3.95 0.98 -7.32
C THR A 166 3.13 1.00 -6.05
N LEU A 167 2.10 1.85 -6.03
CA LEU A 167 1.09 1.93 -4.98
C LEU A 167 -0.20 1.29 -5.50
N THR A 168 -0.76 0.33 -4.77
CA THR A 168 -2.15 -0.12 -4.97
C THR A 168 -3.01 0.39 -3.83
N THR A 169 -4.00 1.22 -4.16
CA THR A 169 -4.92 1.83 -3.19
C THR A 169 -6.37 1.53 -3.56
N PHE A 170 -7.32 1.69 -2.64
CA PHE A 170 -8.75 1.70 -2.94
C PHE A 170 -9.35 3.08 -2.66
N ILE A 171 -10.30 3.49 -3.50
CA ILE A 171 -11.10 4.69 -3.26
C ILE A 171 -12.06 4.40 -2.12
N GLY A 172 -11.92 5.13 -1.02
CA GLY A 172 -12.75 4.98 0.16
C GLY A 172 -13.40 6.31 0.57
N LYS A 173 -14.26 6.27 1.58
CA LYS A 173 -14.79 7.49 2.22
C LYS A 173 -13.83 7.98 3.29
N SER A 174 -13.15 9.09 3.02
CA SER A 174 -12.46 9.86 4.05
C SER A 174 -13.42 10.86 4.69
N TYR A 175 -13.23 11.11 5.97
CA TYR A 175 -14.04 12.04 6.75
C TYR A 175 -13.14 13.10 7.37
N SER A 176 -13.59 14.35 7.35
CA SER A 176 -12.90 15.42 8.05
C SER A 176 -13.89 16.29 8.83
N ALA A 177 -13.39 16.94 9.87
CA ALA A 177 -14.16 17.89 10.68
C ALA A 177 -13.53 19.27 10.58
N MET A 178 -14.37 20.30 10.57
CA MET A 178 -13.92 21.68 10.65
C MET A 178 -13.40 22.00 12.05
N MET A 179 -12.09 22.18 12.17
CA MET A 179 -11.45 22.63 13.41
C MET A 179 -11.99 24.01 13.84
N PRO A 180 -12.40 24.18 15.12
CA PRO A 180 -12.81 25.44 15.70
C PRO A 180 -11.75 26.54 15.56
N GLN A 181 -12.19 27.78 15.37
CA GLN A 181 -11.28 28.92 15.23
C GLN A 181 -10.39 29.12 16.45
N SER A 182 -10.88 28.81 17.65
CA SER A 182 -10.12 28.88 18.91
C SER A 182 -8.92 27.94 18.95
N ILE A 183 -8.99 26.78 18.31
CA ILE A 183 -7.87 25.83 18.20
C ILE A 183 -6.96 26.24 17.06
N ARG A 184 -7.54 26.70 15.94
CA ARG A 184 -6.77 27.21 14.80
C ARG A 184 -5.86 28.39 15.19
N SER A 185 -6.32 29.29 16.05
CA SER A 185 -5.51 30.40 16.55
C SER A 185 -4.32 29.97 17.41
N LEU A 186 -4.26 28.71 17.85
CA LEU A 186 -3.13 28.15 18.57
C LEU A 186 -2.06 27.57 17.62
N MET A 187 -2.29 27.50 16.31
CA MET A 187 -1.30 26.93 15.38
C MET A 187 0.08 27.59 15.56
N GLY A 188 1.12 26.74 15.70
CA GLY A 188 2.49 27.19 15.96
C GLY A 188 2.83 27.38 17.45
N THR A 189 1.87 27.21 18.36
CA THR A 189 2.12 27.22 19.80
C THR A 189 2.23 25.80 20.38
N PRO A 190 2.91 25.62 21.54
CA PRO A 190 2.96 24.33 22.23
C PRO A 190 1.58 23.77 22.61
N GLN A 191 0.58 24.63 22.83
CA GLN A 191 -0.77 24.23 23.25
C GLN A 191 -1.61 23.66 22.10
N TYR A 192 -1.23 23.91 20.85
CA TYR A 192 -1.98 23.47 19.67
C TYR A 192 -2.30 21.98 19.68
N PHE A 193 -1.27 21.14 19.88
CA PHE A 193 -1.41 19.68 19.77
C PHE A 193 -2.31 19.10 20.85
N ALA A 194 -2.21 19.62 22.08
CA ALA A 194 -3.08 19.22 23.18
C ALA A 194 -4.55 19.60 22.90
N ALA A 195 -4.79 20.85 22.46
CA ALA A 195 -6.14 21.31 22.13
C ALA A 195 -6.76 20.54 20.95
N MET A 196 -5.95 20.24 19.92
CA MET A 196 -6.37 19.42 18.79
C MET A 196 -6.71 18.00 19.21
N SER A 197 -5.87 17.36 20.03
CA SER A 197 -6.07 16.00 20.52
C SER A 197 -7.34 15.88 21.38
N GLU A 198 -7.64 16.87 22.21
CA GLU A 198 -8.88 16.88 22.99
C GLU A 198 -10.13 17.12 22.13
N TRP A 199 -10.05 18.03 21.16
CA TRP A 199 -11.18 18.31 20.28
C TRP A 199 -11.54 17.13 19.38
N ILE A 200 -10.53 16.47 18.79
CA ILE A 200 -10.78 15.40 17.82
C ILE A 200 -11.55 14.22 18.45
N LYS A 201 -11.37 13.98 19.76
CA LYS A 201 -12.09 12.96 20.55
C LYS A 201 -13.61 13.16 20.61
N THR A 202 -14.11 14.35 20.30
CA THR A 202 -15.55 14.65 20.28
C THR A 202 -16.04 15.24 18.94
N ALA A 203 -15.13 15.41 17.98
CA ALA A 203 -15.42 16.04 16.72
C ALA A 203 -16.42 15.22 15.88
N VAL A 204 -17.39 15.93 15.28
CA VAL A 204 -18.31 15.37 14.30
C VAL A 204 -17.78 15.70 12.91
N ALA A 205 -17.68 14.70 12.04
CA ALA A 205 -17.30 14.91 10.66
C ALA A 205 -18.28 15.87 9.97
N THR A 206 -17.75 16.91 9.34
CA THR A 206 -18.51 17.94 8.63
C THR A 206 -18.42 17.78 7.11
N SER A 207 -17.49 16.96 6.62
CA SER A 207 -17.36 16.64 5.20
C SER A 207 -16.92 15.20 4.98
N GLU A 208 -17.25 14.69 3.80
CA GLU A 208 -16.79 13.40 3.30
C GLU A 208 -16.26 13.53 1.87
N GLN A 209 -15.27 12.73 1.52
CA GLN A 209 -14.69 12.67 0.18
C GLN A 209 -14.39 11.22 -0.22
N ASP A 210 -14.59 10.92 -1.50
CA ASP A 210 -14.24 9.61 -2.08
C ASP A 210 -12.79 9.66 -2.59
N THR A 211 -11.85 9.22 -1.75
CA THR A 211 -10.41 9.43 -1.97
C THR A 211 -9.56 8.29 -1.40
N ALA A 212 -8.31 8.29 -1.82
CA ALA A 212 -7.17 7.70 -1.14
C ALA A 212 -6.09 8.77 -0.97
N HIS A 213 -5.40 8.75 0.16
CA HIS A 213 -4.32 9.69 0.47
C HIS A 213 -3.18 8.93 1.15
N VAL A 214 -1.97 9.02 0.61
CA VAL A 214 -0.82 8.20 1.02
C VAL A 214 0.44 9.04 1.09
N GLN A 215 1.17 8.92 2.18
CA GLN A 215 2.54 9.42 2.32
C GLN A 215 3.53 8.27 2.16
N VAL A 216 4.60 8.50 1.40
CA VAL A 216 5.66 7.55 1.14
C VAL A 216 6.97 8.09 1.67
N TRP A 217 7.58 7.31 2.56
CA TRP A 217 8.81 7.64 3.24
C TRP A 217 10.00 6.91 2.61
N PRO A 218 11.15 7.59 2.50
CA PRO A 218 12.34 7.02 1.91
C PRO A 218 12.99 5.99 2.84
N ARG A 219 13.74 5.06 2.26
CA ARG A 219 14.53 4.06 3.00
C ARG A 219 15.44 4.66 4.07
N ASP A 220 16.00 5.83 3.80
CA ASP A 220 16.90 6.51 4.75
C ASP A 220 16.21 6.96 6.04
N HIS A 221 14.87 7.07 6.06
CA HIS A 221 14.11 7.25 7.30
C HIS A 221 14.18 6.04 8.24
N LEU A 222 14.65 4.89 7.74
CA LEU A 222 14.75 3.61 8.44
C LEU A 222 16.20 3.15 8.62
N LEU A 223 17.16 4.08 8.60
CA LEU A 223 18.55 3.79 8.94
C LEU A 223 18.64 3.32 10.42
N ARG A 224 19.33 2.20 10.65
CA ARG A 224 19.41 1.51 11.96
C ARG A 224 20.53 2.05 12.84
N ASN A 225 21.71 2.18 12.24
CA ASN A 225 22.93 2.62 12.89
C ASN A 225 23.61 3.65 11.99
N PHE A 226 23.54 4.91 12.38
CA PHE A 226 24.60 5.84 12.04
C PHE A 226 25.68 5.63 13.11
N SER A 227 26.79 4.99 12.77
CA SER A 227 27.94 4.92 13.66
C SER A 227 28.95 5.97 13.22
N PRO A 228 28.89 7.22 13.75
CA PRO A 228 30.04 8.09 13.68
C PRO A 228 30.99 7.61 14.78
N VAL A 229 31.95 6.74 14.47
CA VAL A 229 33.10 6.55 15.37
C VAL A 229 34.24 7.38 14.76
N PRO A 230 34.81 8.33 15.51
CA PRO A 230 35.15 8.17 16.92
C PRO A 230 34.46 9.14 17.88
N THR A 231 33.97 8.57 18.98
CA THR A 231 33.90 9.24 20.27
C THR A 231 35.29 9.77 20.65
N PHE A 232 35.46 11.09 20.64
CA PHE A 232 36.49 11.76 21.41
C PHE A 232 36.17 11.59 22.89
N ASN A 233 36.68 10.53 23.51
CA ASN A 233 36.90 10.49 24.95
C ASN A 233 38.25 9.82 25.18
N ASN A 234 39.16 10.57 25.79
CA ASN A 234 40.44 10.10 26.31
C ASN A 234 40.22 8.88 27.21
N ALA A 235 40.30 7.68 26.65
CA ALA A 235 40.51 6.45 27.38
C ALA A 235 41.34 5.54 26.49
N THR A 236 42.62 5.40 26.86
CA THR A 236 43.56 4.41 26.35
C THR A 236 42.95 3.01 26.45
N SER A 237 42.33 2.56 25.36
CA SER A 237 42.01 1.16 25.12
C SER A 237 42.82 0.70 23.91
N THR A 238 43.82 -0.12 24.16
CA THR A 238 44.80 -0.64 23.19
C THR A 238 44.33 -1.92 22.49
N LEU A 239 43.02 -2.09 22.28
CA LEU A 239 42.52 -3.20 21.47
C LEU A 239 42.12 -2.69 20.07
N PRO A 240 42.71 -3.22 18.99
CA PRO A 240 42.30 -2.88 17.64
C PRO A 240 40.95 -3.54 17.36
N LEU A 241 39.86 -2.82 17.65
CA LEU A 241 38.57 -3.11 17.04
C LEU A 241 38.68 -2.69 15.58
N ALA A 242 38.96 -3.66 14.71
CA ALA A 242 38.78 -3.48 13.27
C ALA A 242 37.35 -2.94 13.05
N PRO A 243 37.17 -1.78 12.39
CA PRO A 243 35.84 -1.31 12.06
C PRO A 243 35.23 -2.37 11.14
N THR A 244 34.20 -3.07 11.60
CA THR A 244 33.46 -3.98 10.74
C THR A 244 32.67 -3.12 9.77
N ALA A 245 33.32 -2.80 8.66
CA ALA A 245 32.80 -2.18 7.45
C ALA A 245 31.53 -2.92 7.01
N SER A 246 30.37 -2.47 7.49
CA SER A 246 29.09 -3.17 7.32
C SER A 246 28.06 -2.33 6.55
N GLY A 247 28.52 -1.23 5.94
CA GLY A 247 27.72 -0.34 5.11
C GLY A 247 26.53 0.31 5.85
N CYS A 248 25.70 1.01 5.09
CA CYS A 248 24.47 1.58 5.61
C CYS A 248 23.45 0.46 5.85
N GLN A 249 23.05 0.30 7.11
CA GLN A 249 22.10 -0.73 7.53
C GLN A 249 20.71 -0.13 7.75
N TYR A 250 19.71 -0.75 7.13
CA TYR A 250 18.33 -0.27 7.16
C TYR A 250 17.39 -1.34 7.70
N TYR A 251 16.26 -0.94 8.28
CA TYR A 251 15.20 -1.88 8.58
C TYR A 251 14.60 -2.42 7.27
N PRO A 252 14.32 -3.74 7.17
CA PRO A 252 13.87 -4.38 5.95
C PRO A 252 12.37 -4.13 5.70
N PHE A 253 12.02 -2.88 5.45
CA PHE A 253 10.64 -2.43 5.27
C PHE A 253 10.24 -2.34 3.80
N ASP A 254 11.09 -2.66 2.83
CA ASP A 254 10.72 -2.54 1.41
C ASP A 254 9.36 -3.24 1.13
N GLY A 255 8.37 -2.47 0.68
CA GLY A 255 6.98 -2.92 0.47
C GLY A 255 6.07 -2.94 1.71
N ALA A 256 6.56 -2.45 2.86
CA ALA A 256 5.77 -2.27 4.08
C ALA A 256 4.83 -1.07 3.94
N PHE A 257 3.67 -1.18 4.59
CA PHE A 257 2.74 -0.07 4.67
C PHE A 257 1.87 -0.10 5.91
N ALA A 258 1.28 1.03 6.26
CA ALA A 258 0.19 1.13 7.19
C ALA A 258 -1.04 1.79 6.54
N GLU A 259 -2.19 1.10 6.61
CA GLU A 259 -3.47 1.66 6.18
C GLU A 259 -4.24 2.15 7.40
N ALA A 260 -4.74 3.37 7.35
CA ALA A 260 -5.64 3.92 8.35
C ALA A 260 -6.76 4.70 7.68
N ASN A 261 -8.02 4.50 8.08
CA ASN A 261 -9.13 5.38 7.68
C ASN A 261 -9.17 6.69 8.47
N ALA A 262 -8.00 7.31 8.61
CA ALA A 262 -7.76 8.56 9.31
C ALA A 262 -7.55 9.71 8.32
N SER A 263 -7.85 10.93 8.77
CA SER A 263 -7.61 12.17 8.02
C SER A 263 -6.20 12.73 8.18
N SER A 264 -5.52 12.35 9.26
CA SER A 264 -4.14 12.74 9.54
C SER A 264 -3.41 11.54 10.13
N PHE A 265 -2.16 11.37 9.73
CA PHE A 265 -1.35 10.26 10.18
C PHE A 265 0.12 10.66 10.31
N SER A 266 0.75 10.12 11.34
CA SER A 266 2.20 10.08 11.47
C SER A 266 2.61 8.75 12.08
N TRP A 267 3.89 8.44 11.98
CA TRP A 267 4.41 7.20 12.51
C TRP A 267 5.84 7.39 13.00
N SER A 268 6.25 6.47 13.87
CA SER A 268 7.66 6.31 14.22
C SER A 268 7.94 4.84 14.44
N TYR A 269 9.19 4.46 14.19
CA TYR A 269 9.68 3.12 14.48
C TYR A 269 10.88 3.24 15.41
N SER A 270 10.80 2.60 16.57
CA SER A 270 11.90 2.52 17.52
C SER A 270 12.36 1.08 17.66
N SER A 271 13.66 0.85 17.56
CA SER A 271 14.27 -0.45 17.84
C SER A 271 15.73 -0.28 18.25
N GLY A 272 16.22 -1.16 19.12
CA GLY A 272 17.64 -1.24 19.44
C GLY A 272 18.34 -2.23 18.51
N ASN A 273 18.33 -1.96 17.21
CA ASN A 273 18.91 -2.86 16.19
C ASN A 273 18.24 -4.22 16.06
N LEU A 274 16.91 -4.32 16.16
CA LEU A 274 16.21 -5.62 16.16
C LEU A 274 16.71 -6.59 17.25
N SER A 275 17.43 -6.05 18.25
CA SER A 275 17.96 -6.80 19.39
C SER A 275 16.83 -7.27 20.30
N PRO A 276 16.98 -8.41 21.00
CA PRO A 276 16.08 -8.82 22.08
C PRO A 276 16.01 -7.83 23.25
N THR A 277 16.99 -6.91 23.39
CA THR A 277 17.09 -6.00 24.54
C THR A 277 16.29 -4.71 24.43
N VAL A 278 15.81 -4.33 23.24
CA VAL A 278 14.99 -3.13 23.05
C VAL A 278 13.75 -3.49 22.24
N PRO A 279 12.54 -3.18 22.73
CA PRO A 279 11.31 -3.46 22.00
C PRO A 279 11.32 -2.87 20.58
N ASN A 280 10.86 -3.65 19.61
CA ASN A 280 10.64 -3.20 18.24
C ASN A 280 9.24 -2.60 18.16
N VAL A 281 9.11 -1.29 18.26
CA VAL A 281 7.81 -0.62 18.40
C VAL A 281 7.52 0.24 17.19
N LEU A 282 6.39 -0.02 16.55
CA LEU A 282 5.81 0.83 15.52
C LEU A 282 4.67 1.62 16.16
N LYS A 283 4.85 2.94 16.26
CA LYS A 283 3.85 3.85 16.85
C LYS A 283 3.16 4.62 15.74
N PHE A 284 1.86 4.81 15.89
CA PHE A 284 1.05 5.59 14.99
C PHE A 284 0.39 6.75 15.72
N VAL A 285 0.36 7.91 15.08
CA VAL A 285 -0.65 8.92 15.35
C VAL A 285 -1.64 8.80 14.20
N ALA A 286 -2.90 8.47 14.47
CA ALA A 286 -3.92 8.33 13.44
C ALA A 286 -5.18 9.06 13.91
N GLN A 287 -5.45 10.21 13.31
CA GLN A 287 -6.49 11.13 13.73
C GLN A 287 -7.60 11.22 12.69
N ALA A 288 -8.82 10.95 13.13
CA ALA A 288 -10.05 11.15 12.40
C ALA A 288 -11.11 11.71 13.37
N PRO A 289 -12.14 12.40 12.89
CA PRO A 289 -13.26 12.80 13.75
C PRO A 289 -13.85 11.60 14.50
N HIS A 290 -14.26 11.81 15.75
CA HIS A 290 -14.84 10.74 16.56
C HIS A 290 -16.20 10.25 16.03
N TYR A 291 -17.01 11.14 15.46
CA TYR A 291 -18.34 10.80 14.94
C TYR A 291 -18.44 10.99 13.42
N LEU A 292 -19.24 10.13 12.80
CA LEU A 292 -19.71 10.29 11.42
C LEU A 292 -20.59 11.54 11.26
N PRO A 293 -20.81 12.04 10.03
CA PRO A 293 -21.69 13.18 9.80
C PRO A 293 -23.10 12.91 10.33
N ARG A 294 -23.65 13.87 11.08
CA ARG A 294 -24.99 13.74 11.65
C ARG A 294 -26.05 13.79 10.55
N LYS A 295 -26.96 12.82 10.54
CA LYS A 295 -28.11 12.78 9.63
C LYS A 295 -29.35 13.34 10.33
N GLY A 296 -29.62 14.63 10.13
CA GLY A 296 -30.77 15.29 10.74
C GLY A 296 -30.76 15.23 12.26
N SER A 297 -31.82 14.69 12.87
CA SER A 297 -31.94 14.53 14.32
C SER A 297 -31.40 13.19 14.85
N GLU A 298 -30.92 12.29 13.99
CA GLU A 298 -30.41 10.98 14.41
C GLU A 298 -29.30 11.10 15.47
N PRO A 299 -29.17 10.09 16.36
CA PRO A 299 -28.04 10.00 17.28
C PRO A 299 -26.71 10.01 16.54
N LEU A 300 -25.67 10.58 17.17
CA LEU A 300 -24.32 10.55 16.62
C LEU A 300 -23.84 9.10 16.56
N GLN A 301 -23.30 8.71 15.41
CA GLN A 301 -22.71 7.40 15.19
C GLN A 301 -21.20 7.53 15.27
N VAL A 302 -20.58 6.69 16.11
CA VAL A 302 -19.13 6.66 16.28
C VAL A 302 -18.48 6.18 14.97
N MET A 303 -17.38 6.83 14.60
CA MET A 303 -16.60 6.46 13.42
C MET A 303 -15.78 5.20 13.71
N PRO A 304 -15.98 4.10 12.97
CA PRO A 304 -15.19 2.90 13.16
C PRO A 304 -13.72 3.17 12.79
N ALA A 305 -12.81 2.73 13.64
CA ALA A 305 -11.39 2.80 13.35
C ALA A 305 -10.91 1.53 12.67
N ARG A 306 -10.06 1.70 11.66
CA ARG A 306 -9.32 0.64 11.02
C ARG A 306 -7.91 1.13 10.85
N VAL A 307 -7.00 0.45 11.54
CA VAL A 307 -5.56 0.62 11.35
C VAL A 307 -4.99 -0.77 11.08
N GLN A 308 -4.26 -0.90 9.98
CA GLN A 308 -3.65 -2.15 9.57
C GLN A 308 -2.20 -1.88 9.19
N VAL A 309 -1.33 -2.84 9.48
CA VAL A 309 0.09 -2.75 9.17
C VAL A 309 0.50 -3.99 8.40
N PHE A 310 1.12 -3.81 7.25
CA PHE A 310 1.77 -4.87 6.52
C PHE A 310 3.28 -4.77 6.66
N LEU A 311 3.91 -5.89 7.01
CA LEU A 311 5.36 -6.03 7.06
C LEU A 311 5.80 -7.20 6.17
N PRO A 312 6.89 -7.03 5.39
CA PRO A 312 7.38 -8.07 4.49
C PRO A 312 8.09 -9.20 5.25
N THR A 313 8.23 -10.37 4.62
CA THR A 313 8.92 -11.55 5.19
C THR A 313 10.33 -11.20 5.68
N ALA A 314 11.04 -10.35 4.96
CA ALA A 314 12.38 -9.91 5.33
C ALA A 314 12.44 -9.27 6.73
N TYR A 315 11.37 -8.60 7.18
CA TYR A 315 11.27 -8.09 8.54
C TYR A 315 11.20 -9.19 9.59
N PHE A 316 10.33 -10.18 9.39
CA PHE A 316 10.20 -11.30 10.33
C PHE A 316 11.44 -12.18 10.35
N SER A 317 12.09 -12.41 9.20
CA SER A 317 13.37 -13.09 9.14
C SER A 317 14.45 -12.34 9.91
N ALA A 318 14.47 -11.00 9.83
CA ALA A 318 15.41 -10.18 10.61
C ALA A 318 15.12 -10.18 12.13
N LEU A 319 13.89 -10.54 12.54
CA LEU A 319 13.53 -10.81 13.93
C LEU A 319 13.82 -12.26 14.38
N GLY A 320 14.38 -13.08 13.49
CA GLY A 320 14.77 -14.47 13.78
C GLY A 320 13.68 -15.51 13.53
N TYR A 321 12.55 -15.16 12.92
CA TYR A 321 11.53 -16.14 12.52
C TYR A 321 11.93 -16.82 11.21
N ALA A 322 12.08 -18.16 11.22
CA ALA A 322 12.48 -18.91 10.04
C ALA A 322 11.36 -18.99 8.98
N SER A 323 10.10 -18.89 9.42
CA SER A 323 8.92 -18.85 8.55
C SER A 323 7.81 -17.98 9.14
N LEU A 324 6.92 -17.46 8.29
CA LEU A 324 5.79 -16.64 8.74
C LEU A 324 4.81 -17.41 9.64
N SER A 325 4.73 -18.73 9.52
CA SER A 325 3.86 -19.57 10.37
C SER A 325 4.30 -19.63 11.84
N GLU A 326 5.55 -19.27 12.14
CA GLU A 326 6.01 -19.17 13.53
C GLU A 326 5.54 -17.89 14.23
N PHE A 327 5.20 -16.85 13.46
CA PHE A 327 4.67 -15.61 13.99
C PHE A 327 3.21 -15.81 14.40
N ASN A 328 2.89 -15.52 15.66
CA ASN A 328 1.56 -15.75 16.19
C ASN A 328 1.18 -14.67 17.22
N ALA A 329 0.08 -14.87 17.94
CA ALA A 329 -0.42 -13.90 18.90
C ALA A 329 0.55 -13.58 20.06
N SER A 330 1.50 -14.46 20.36
CA SER A 330 2.58 -14.23 21.33
C SER A 330 3.81 -13.54 20.72
N SER A 331 3.75 -13.14 19.45
CA SER A 331 4.86 -12.47 18.76
C SER A 331 4.70 -10.95 18.71
N TYR A 332 3.55 -10.43 19.16
CA TYR A 332 3.27 -9.01 19.16
C TYR A 332 2.25 -8.61 20.24
N SER A 333 2.27 -7.34 20.63
CA SER A 333 1.24 -6.70 21.45
C SER A 333 0.75 -5.41 20.79
N VAL A 334 -0.48 -5.02 21.09
CA VAL A 334 -1.07 -3.76 20.61
C VAL A 334 -1.62 -2.98 21.79
N THR A 335 -1.17 -1.75 21.96
CA THR A 335 -1.68 -0.82 22.97
C THR A 335 -2.24 0.43 22.30
N THR A 336 -3.13 1.14 22.99
CA THR A 336 -3.68 2.43 22.56
C THR A 336 -3.50 3.45 23.67
N GLU A 337 -3.33 4.71 23.30
CA GLU A 337 -3.14 5.80 24.26
C GLU A 337 -4.43 6.10 25.05
N ASP A 338 -5.59 5.89 24.42
CA ASP A 338 -6.91 6.06 25.03
C ASP A 338 -7.36 4.87 25.89
N GLY A 339 -6.55 3.81 26.01
CA GLY A 339 -6.86 2.61 26.78
C GLY A 339 -7.97 1.72 26.19
N GLN A 340 -8.43 2.00 24.97
CA GLN A 340 -9.42 1.18 24.28
C GLN A 340 -8.91 -0.27 24.13
N THR A 341 -9.78 -1.23 24.43
CA THR A 341 -9.48 -2.64 24.18
C THR A 341 -9.30 -2.90 22.68
N THR A 342 -8.28 -3.68 22.33
CA THR A 342 -7.96 -4.08 20.95
C THR A 342 -8.17 -5.58 20.77
N THR A 343 -8.53 -5.97 19.54
CA THR A 343 -8.67 -7.39 19.15
C THR A 343 -7.89 -7.65 17.86
N PRO A 344 -6.56 -7.54 17.91
CA PRO A 344 -5.78 -7.53 16.70
C PRO A 344 -5.76 -8.90 16.03
N THR A 345 -5.75 -8.92 14.71
CA THR A 345 -5.74 -10.14 13.90
C THR A 345 -4.58 -10.12 12.93
N VAL A 346 -3.99 -11.29 12.71
CA VAL A 346 -2.90 -11.51 11.76
C VAL A 346 -3.39 -12.31 10.57
N THR A 347 -2.97 -11.92 9.38
CA THR A 347 -3.25 -12.64 8.14
C THR A 347 -1.98 -12.69 7.31
N ALA A 348 -1.54 -13.90 6.97
CA ALA A 348 -0.49 -14.07 5.98
C ALA A 348 -1.02 -13.55 4.63
N ARG A 349 -0.27 -12.65 4.00
CA ARG A 349 -0.68 -12.02 2.76
C ARG A 349 0.54 -11.83 1.88
N ASP A 350 0.45 -12.30 0.64
CA ASP A 350 1.52 -12.19 -0.35
C ASP A 350 2.86 -12.74 0.20
N ASN A 351 3.86 -11.88 0.34
CA ASN A 351 5.18 -12.18 0.90
C ASN A 351 5.38 -11.56 2.29
N GLY A 352 4.34 -11.47 3.12
CA GLY A 352 4.43 -10.88 4.46
C GLY A 352 3.21 -11.16 5.35
N ILE A 353 3.06 -10.35 6.39
CA ILE A 353 1.94 -10.44 7.34
C ILE A 353 1.23 -9.09 7.38
N LEU A 354 -0.09 -9.13 7.21
CA LEU A 354 -0.98 -8.02 7.49
C LEU A 354 -1.54 -8.17 8.90
N ILE A 355 -1.38 -7.15 9.71
CA ILE A 355 -1.84 -7.09 11.10
C ILE A 355 -2.91 -6.01 11.17
N ASN A 356 -4.16 -6.40 11.36
CA ASN A 356 -5.21 -5.47 11.72
C ASN A 356 -5.15 -5.23 13.22
N LEU A 357 -5.04 -3.98 13.65
CA LEU A 357 -4.84 -3.63 15.06
C LEU A 357 -6.12 -3.82 15.90
N GLY A 358 -7.27 -4.09 15.28
CA GLY A 358 -8.50 -4.44 15.98
C GLY A 358 -9.05 -3.29 16.83
N LEU A 359 -8.88 -2.06 16.36
CA LEU A 359 -9.46 -0.86 16.98
C LEU A 359 -10.97 -0.82 16.73
N GLN A 360 -11.72 -0.28 17.68
CA GLN A 360 -13.17 -0.14 17.57
C GLN A 360 -13.54 1.21 16.97
N HIS A 361 -12.93 2.31 17.42
CA HIS A 361 -13.28 3.66 16.98
C HIS A 361 -12.12 4.66 17.04
N TYR A 362 -12.29 5.82 16.39
CA TYR A 362 -11.33 6.92 16.48
C TYR A 362 -11.62 7.81 17.71
N SER A 363 -10.97 7.52 18.84
CA SER A 363 -10.89 8.42 20.00
C SER A 363 -9.46 8.92 20.25
N ALA A 364 -8.76 9.30 19.17
CA ALA A 364 -7.31 9.48 19.16
C ALA A 364 -6.56 8.23 19.71
N PRO A 365 -6.80 7.04 19.12
CA PRO A 365 -6.33 5.78 19.70
C PRO A 365 -4.81 5.66 19.71
N ASN A 366 -4.11 6.38 18.81
CA ASN A 366 -2.65 6.42 18.69
C ASN A 366 -1.98 5.06 18.97
N PRO A 367 -2.33 4.02 18.20
CA PRO A 367 -1.96 2.66 18.54
C PRO A 367 -0.45 2.46 18.42
N SER A 368 0.08 1.59 19.27
CA SER A 368 1.46 1.11 19.20
C SER A 368 1.46 -0.40 19.05
N VAL A 369 2.30 -0.91 18.13
CA VAL A 369 2.52 -2.34 17.93
C VAL A 369 3.94 -2.66 18.36
N THR A 370 4.08 -3.55 19.33
CA THR A 370 5.38 -4.07 19.76
C THR A 370 5.59 -5.44 19.13
N PHE A 371 6.71 -5.63 18.44
CA PHE A 371 7.14 -6.91 17.87
C PHE A 371 8.22 -7.56 18.73
N VAL A 372 8.03 -8.84 19.00
CA VAL A 372 8.90 -9.63 19.85
C VAL A 372 9.89 -10.40 18.97
N PRO A 373 11.21 -10.28 19.19
CA PRO A 373 12.18 -11.15 18.52
C PRO A 373 11.97 -12.62 18.90
N LYS A 374 12.27 -13.54 17.98
CA LYS A 374 12.14 -14.98 18.24
C LYS A 374 13.01 -15.39 19.44
N GLY A 375 12.43 -16.15 20.35
CA GLY A 375 13.13 -16.68 21.53
C GLY A 375 13.14 -15.75 22.75
N THR A 376 12.55 -14.56 22.65
CA THR A 376 12.41 -13.62 23.76
C THR A 376 11.04 -13.77 24.43
N ALA A 377 11.01 -13.78 25.76
CA ALA A 377 9.75 -13.78 26.53
C ALA A 377 9.15 -12.36 26.58
N ILE A 378 7.81 -12.28 26.56
CA ILE A 378 7.08 -11.02 26.73
C ILE A 378 7.07 -10.62 28.21
N GLY A 379 7.43 -9.38 28.53
CA GLY A 379 7.17 -8.79 29.84
C GLY A 379 5.67 -8.65 30.08
N THR A 380 5.16 -9.28 31.13
CA THR A 380 3.74 -9.58 31.42
C THR A 380 2.80 -8.40 31.69
N THR A 381 3.17 -7.16 31.36
CA THR A 381 2.26 -6.00 31.49
C THR A 381 1.50 -5.66 30.22
N ASP A 382 1.83 -6.30 29.09
CA ASP A 382 1.14 -6.10 27.82
C ASP A 382 0.01 -7.12 27.64
N THR A 383 -1.22 -6.64 27.43
CA THR A 383 -2.38 -7.49 27.10
C THR A 383 -2.10 -8.25 25.82
N LEU A 384 -1.95 -9.57 25.90
CA LEU A 384 -1.67 -10.43 24.75
C LEU A 384 -2.91 -10.55 23.85
N ALA A 385 -2.68 -10.50 22.54
CA ALA A 385 -3.71 -10.81 21.56
C ALA A 385 -4.09 -12.29 21.64
N SER A 386 -5.38 -12.61 21.47
CA SER A 386 -5.86 -13.98 21.34
C SER A 386 -6.18 -14.26 19.87
N THR A 387 -5.31 -15.01 19.19
CA THR A 387 -5.62 -15.55 17.85
C THR A 387 -5.04 -16.96 17.65
N SER A 388 -5.72 -17.75 16.81
CA SER A 388 -5.33 -19.11 16.42
C SER A 388 -4.07 -19.09 15.53
N PRO A 389 -3.19 -20.11 15.60
CA PRO A 389 -1.97 -20.18 14.79
C PRO A 389 -2.22 -20.01 13.28
N LEU A 390 -1.31 -19.29 12.61
CA LEU A 390 -1.36 -19.07 11.17
C LEU A 390 -1.18 -20.41 10.42
N PRO A 391 -1.97 -20.69 9.37
CA PRO A 391 -1.78 -21.89 8.55
C PRO A 391 -0.42 -21.87 7.85
N ALA A 392 0.21 -23.05 7.73
CA ALA A 392 1.51 -23.21 7.07
C ALA A 392 1.48 -22.74 5.60
N TYR A 393 2.47 -21.94 5.22
CA TYR A 393 2.61 -21.38 3.87
C TYR A 393 3.06 -22.47 2.89
N VAL A 394 2.21 -22.79 1.90
CA VAL A 394 2.65 -23.50 0.69
C VAL A 394 3.09 -22.43 -0.30
N THR A 395 4.37 -22.44 -0.68
CA THR A 395 4.91 -21.64 -1.79
C THR A 395 4.13 -21.97 -3.05
N THR A 396 3.14 -21.14 -3.36
CA THR A 396 2.44 -21.21 -4.64
C THR A 396 3.22 -20.36 -5.61
N THR A 397 3.83 -21.03 -6.58
CA THR A 397 4.28 -20.41 -7.84
C THR A 397 3.13 -19.58 -8.38
N THR A 398 3.43 -18.36 -8.81
CA THR A 398 2.51 -17.39 -9.41
C THR A 398 1.72 -18.03 -10.56
N VAL A 399 0.57 -18.60 -10.22
CA VAL A 399 -0.51 -18.90 -11.14
C VAL A 399 -1.62 -17.93 -10.75
N ALA A 400 -2.05 -17.13 -11.74
CA ALA A 400 -3.10 -16.13 -11.60
C ALA A 400 -4.23 -16.60 -10.66
N PRO A 401 -4.68 -15.76 -9.70
CA PRO A 401 -5.64 -16.16 -8.68
C PRO A 401 -6.92 -16.70 -9.33
N LYS A 402 -7.24 -17.96 -8.98
CA LYS A 402 -8.43 -18.66 -9.44
C LYS A 402 -9.67 -18.03 -8.82
N VAL A 403 -10.45 -17.39 -9.67
CA VAL A 403 -11.73 -16.70 -9.44
C VAL A 403 -12.68 -17.48 -8.51
N PHE A 404 -13.09 -16.85 -7.43
CA PHE A 404 -14.39 -17.09 -6.80
C PHE A 404 -15.19 -15.78 -6.69
N SER A 405 -15.57 -15.22 -7.85
CA SER A 405 -16.82 -14.47 -7.91
C SER A 405 -17.95 -15.46 -8.17
N ALA A 406 -18.92 -15.53 -7.25
CA ALA A 406 -20.06 -16.42 -7.41
C ALA A 406 -20.83 -16.02 -8.68
N LEU A 407 -20.64 -16.77 -9.77
CA LEU A 407 -21.41 -16.62 -11.00
C LEU A 407 -22.91 -16.69 -10.66
N LYS A 408 -23.68 -15.65 -11.00
CA LYS A 408 -25.14 -15.67 -10.84
C LYS A 408 -25.71 -16.84 -11.65
N LYS A 409 -26.52 -17.67 -10.98
CA LYS A 409 -27.13 -18.87 -11.55
C LYS A 409 -28.57 -18.59 -11.97
N LEU A 410 -28.99 -19.14 -13.10
CA LEU A 410 -30.38 -19.15 -13.54
C LEU A 410 -30.79 -20.60 -13.82
N GLY A 411 -31.91 -21.05 -13.24
CA GLY A 411 -32.40 -22.41 -13.48
C GLY A 411 -32.81 -22.63 -14.93
N LYS A 412 -32.63 -23.85 -15.46
CA LYS A 412 -33.14 -24.25 -16.78
C LYS A 412 -34.61 -23.85 -16.98
N LYS A 413 -34.95 -23.35 -18.18
CA LYS A 413 -36.28 -22.83 -18.56
C LYS A 413 -36.84 -21.68 -17.68
N LYS A 414 -36.10 -21.19 -16.69
CA LYS A 414 -36.53 -20.06 -15.86
C LYS A 414 -36.26 -18.73 -16.55
N SER A 415 -36.98 -17.70 -16.12
CA SER A 415 -36.77 -16.32 -16.53
C SER A 415 -36.58 -15.44 -15.31
N ALA A 416 -35.66 -14.48 -15.37
CA ALA A 416 -35.47 -13.48 -14.32
C ALA A 416 -35.35 -12.07 -14.92
N PRO A 417 -35.76 -11.00 -14.21
CA PRO A 417 -35.63 -9.63 -14.68
C PRO A 417 -34.19 -9.27 -15.06
N LEU A 418 -33.99 -8.50 -16.14
CA LEU A 418 -32.64 -8.07 -16.54
C LEU A 418 -31.93 -7.27 -15.44
N SER A 419 -32.70 -6.48 -14.69
CA SER A 419 -32.23 -5.69 -13.54
C SER A 419 -31.72 -6.53 -12.37
N SER A 420 -32.12 -7.80 -12.22
CA SER A 420 -31.59 -8.68 -11.16
C SER A 420 -30.15 -9.13 -11.47
N PHE A 421 -29.75 -9.07 -12.74
CA PHE A 421 -28.38 -9.38 -13.17
C PHE A 421 -27.50 -8.14 -13.20
N ILE A 422 -27.99 -7.05 -13.80
CA ILE A 422 -27.26 -5.79 -13.94
C ILE A 422 -28.21 -4.64 -13.55
N SER A 423 -27.96 -3.95 -12.45
CA SER A 423 -28.65 -2.69 -12.11
C SER A 423 -27.83 -1.49 -12.62
N TYR A 424 -28.50 -0.38 -12.97
CA TYR A 424 -27.86 0.89 -13.31
C TYR A 424 -28.83 2.03 -13.00
N SER A 425 -28.43 2.92 -12.09
CA SER A 425 -29.28 3.97 -11.51
C SER A 425 -29.22 5.29 -12.28
N SER A 426 -28.17 5.56 -13.06
CA SER A 426 -28.03 6.85 -13.73
C SER A 426 -29.05 7.05 -14.88
N PRO A 427 -29.51 8.29 -15.11
CA PRO A 427 -30.42 8.60 -16.20
C PRO A 427 -29.77 8.36 -17.56
N GLY A 428 -30.50 7.71 -18.47
CA GLY A 428 -30.01 7.39 -19.81
C GLY A 428 -30.84 6.30 -20.49
N SER A 429 -30.71 6.21 -21.82
CA SER A 429 -31.34 5.16 -22.61
C SER A 429 -30.58 3.83 -22.45
N LYS A 430 -31.30 2.75 -22.15
CA LYS A 430 -30.74 1.43 -21.82
C LYS A 430 -30.98 0.46 -22.96
N ALA A 431 -29.92 -0.11 -23.52
CA ALA A 431 -29.97 -1.14 -24.55
C ALA A 431 -29.39 -2.44 -23.99
N TRP A 432 -30.11 -3.55 -24.19
CA TRP A 432 -29.70 -4.87 -23.71
C TRP A 432 -29.34 -5.78 -24.87
N LYS A 433 -28.24 -6.51 -24.73
CA LYS A 433 -27.79 -7.54 -25.67
C LYS A 433 -27.49 -8.81 -24.88
N VAL A 434 -27.85 -9.96 -25.43
CA VAL A 434 -27.45 -11.26 -24.87
C VAL A 434 -26.72 -12.06 -25.93
N SER A 435 -25.69 -12.79 -25.52
CA SER A 435 -25.05 -13.82 -26.33
C SER A 435 -24.92 -15.14 -25.55
N GLY A 436 -24.72 -16.24 -26.28
CA GLY A 436 -24.73 -17.58 -25.71
C GLY A 436 -26.12 -18.22 -25.75
N GLY A 437 -26.40 -19.13 -24.80
CA GLY A 437 -27.61 -19.96 -24.84
C GLY A 437 -28.91 -19.30 -24.39
N CYS A 438 -28.89 -18.06 -23.89
CA CYS A 438 -30.06 -17.37 -23.34
C CYS A 438 -30.66 -16.39 -24.35
N ARG A 439 -31.92 -16.03 -24.14
CA ARG A 439 -32.63 -15.03 -24.94
C ARG A 439 -33.25 -13.94 -24.06
N ILE A 440 -33.32 -12.71 -24.56
CA ILE A 440 -34.05 -11.62 -23.91
C ILE A 440 -35.48 -11.66 -24.44
N VAL A 441 -36.45 -11.76 -23.52
CA VAL A 441 -37.88 -11.67 -23.84
C VAL A 441 -38.46 -10.56 -22.99
N LYS A 442 -38.89 -9.47 -23.64
CA LYS A 442 -39.29 -8.22 -22.97
C LYS A 442 -38.16 -7.74 -22.03
N SER A 443 -38.46 -7.52 -20.75
CA SER A 443 -37.52 -7.09 -19.72
C SER A 443 -36.91 -8.24 -18.90
N LYS A 444 -36.96 -9.49 -19.40
CA LYS A 444 -36.46 -10.68 -18.71
C LYS A 444 -35.43 -11.43 -19.54
N LEU A 445 -34.44 -12.00 -18.87
CA LEU A 445 -33.53 -13.00 -19.44
C LEU A 445 -34.14 -14.38 -19.26
N GLN A 446 -34.29 -15.13 -20.36
CA GLN A 446 -34.80 -16.50 -20.35
C GLN A 446 -33.68 -17.50 -20.64
N ALA A 447 -33.57 -18.50 -19.75
CA ALA A 447 -32.64 -19.61 -19.89
C ALA A 447 -33.16 -20.69 -20.85
N PRO A 448 -32.27 -21.38 -21.59
CA PRO A 448 -32.61 -22.55 -22.38
C PRO A 448 -32.95 -23.76 -21.50
N SER A 449 -33.42 -24.84 -22.13
CA SER A 449 -33.68 -26.13 -21.47
C SER A 449 -32.41 -26.92 -21.14
N ARG A 450 -31.29 -26.61 -21.79
CA ARG A 450 -29.98 -27.25 -21.58
C ARG A 450 -29.05 -26.40 -20.71
N ALA A 451 -28.06 -27.03 -20.10
CA ALA A 451 -26.99 -26.29 -19.45
C ALA A 451 -26.26 -25.42 -20.48
N ALA A 452 -26.02 -24.16 -20.12
CA ALA A 452 -25.40 -23.19 -21.01
C ALA A 452 -24.74 -22.07 -20.20
N THR A 453 -23.86 -21.33 -20.87
CA THR A 453 -23.36 -20.05 -20.36
C THR A 453 -23.88 -18.95 -21.25
N CYS A 454 -24.32 -17.86 -20.63
CA CYS A 454 -24.89 -16.70 -21.32
C CYS A 454 -24.14 -15.45 -20.88
N LYS A 455 -23.91 -14.52 -21.80
CA LYS A 455 -23.37 -13.20 -21.49
C LYS A 455 -24.45 -12.17 -21.73
N LEU A 456 -24.89 -11.51 -20.67
CA LEU A 456 -25.84 -10.39 -20.74
C LEU A 456 -25.04 -9.09 -20.72
N THR A 457 -25.31 -8.19 -21.65
CA THR A 457 -24.67 -6.88 -21.80
C THR A 457 -25.72 -5.77 -21.74
N LEU A 458 -25.49 -4.78 -20.89
CA LEU A 458 -26.24 -3.53 -20.83
C LEU A 458 -25.35 -2.41 -21.37
N THR A 459 -25.82 -1.69 -22.38
CA THR A 459 -25.22 -0.45 -22.87
C THR A 459 -26.14 0.71 -22.50
N VAL A 460 -25.59 1.73 -21.86
CA VAL A 460 -26.31 2.95 -21.48
C VAL A 460 -25.78 4.12 -22.29
N ARG A 461 -26.68 4.89 -22.88
CA ARG A 461 -26.36 6.09 -23.65
C ARG A 461 -27.02 7.33 -23.04
N ASN A 462 -26.33 8.46 -23.06
CA ASN A 462 -26.88 9.74 -22.62
C ASN A 462 -27.86 10.34 -23.65
N ALA A 463 -28.45 11.50 -23.35
CA ALA A 463 -29.34 12.24 -24.26
C ALA A 463 -28.69 12.58 -25.61
N LYS A 464 -27.35 12.69 -25.68
CA LYS A 464 -26.57 12.90 -26.91
C LYS A 464 -26.25 11.60 -27.67
N LYS A 465 -26.90 10.47 -27.32
CA LYS A 465 -26.68 9.11 -27.88
C LYS A 465 -25.24 8.55 -27.72
N LYS A 466 -24.37 9.21 -26.94
CA LYS A 466 -23.01 8.74 -26.60
C LYS A 466 -23.09 7.65 -25.55
N VAL A 467 -22.33 6.57 -25.74
CA VAL A 467 -22.22 5.48 -24.76
C VAL A 467 -21.52 6.01 -23.52
N ILE A 468 -22.17 5.87 -22.36
CA ILE A 468 -21.65 6.31 -21.05
C ILE A 468 -21.34 5.13 -20.13
N ALA A 469 -21.91 3.96 -20.40
CA ALA A 469 -21.56 2.73 -19.69
C ALA A 469 -21.86 1.51 -20.57
N THR A 470 -20.99 0.50 -20.52
CA THR A 470 -21.32 -0.85 -20.99
C THR A 470 -20.96 -1.84 -19.87
N ARG A 471 -21.96 -2.53 -19.33
CA ARG A 471 -21.80 -3.56 -18.30
C ARG A 471 -22.07 -4.92 -18.92
N SER A 472 -21.29 -5.94 -18.57
CA SER A 472 -21.59 -7.33 -18.98
C SER A 472 -21.54 -8.26 -17.79
N HIS A 473 -22.42 -9.25 -17.75
CA HIS A 473 -22.42 -10.28 -16.72
C HIS A 473 -22.55 -11.67 -17.34
N THR A 474 -21.72 -12.60 -16.87
CA THR A 474 -21.76 -14.00 -17.29
C THR A 474 -22.68 -14.77 -16.37
N ILE A 475 -23.60 -15.54 -16.93
CA ILE A 475 -24.66 -16.26 -16.23
C ILE A 475 -24.55 -17.73 -16.57
N ARG A 476 -24.52 -18.59 -15.55
CA ARG A 476 -24.55 -20.05 -15.74
C ARG A 476 -25.98 -20.56 -15.62
N VAL A 477 -26.40 -21.30 -16.64
CA VAL A 477 -27.68 -22.02 -16.67
C VAL A 477 -27.44 -23.44 -16.19
N ARG A 478 -28.11 -23.84 -15.10
CA ARG A 478 -28.00 -25.19 -14.52
C ARG A 478 -29.35 -25.82 -14.26
#